data_AF-A0A6J4RMW5-F1
#
_entry.id   AF-A0A6J4RMW5-F1
#
_cell.length_a   1.000
_cell.length_b   1.000
_cell.length_c   1.000
_cell.angle_alpha   90.00
_cell.angle_beta   90.00
_cell.angle_gamma   90.00
#
_symmetry.space_group_name_H-M   'P 1'
#
loop_
_entity.id
_entity.type
_entity.pdbx_description
1 polymer ?
#
loop_
_entity_poly.entity_id
_entity_poly.type
_entity_poly.pdbx_seq_one_letter_code
_entity_poly.pdbx_strand_id
1 'polypeptide(L)' 'MGPGYTIGAEYPTRRIDYVFVTPDMAVRGASVPRTLASDHLPVVADLSVPTAKAQESN' A
#
# COMPACT_ATOMS: atom_id res chain seq x y z
N MET A 1 11.77 7.48 5.28
CA MET A 1 10.69 6.47 5.32
C MET A 1 10.86 5.63 6.57
N GLY A 2 9.83 5.53 7.41
CA GLY A 2 9.85 4.68 8.61
C GLY A 2 9.59 3.20 8.27
N PRO A 3 9.54 2.32 9.28
CA PRO A 3 9.41 0.88 9.05
C PRO A 3 8.01 0.46 8.56
N GLY A 4 7.04 1.37 8.48
CA GLY A 4 5.69 1.10 7.97
C GLY A 4 5.01 -0.06 8.70
N TYR A 5 5.06 -0.05 10.02
CA TYR A 5 4.37 -1.03 10.86
C TYR A 5 2.86 -0.85 10.79
N THR A 6 2.15 -1.96 10.81
CA THR A 6 0.71 -1.99 10.58
C THR A 6 -0.05 -2.69 11.69
N ILE A 7 0.57 -3.57 12.50
CA ILE A 7 -0.08 -4.20 13.65
C ILE A 7 0.21 -3.47 14.96
N GLY A 8 -0.85 -3.24 15.74
CA GLY A 8 -0.83 -2.55 17.02
C GLY A 8 -0.91 -1.04 16.83
N ALA A 9 -2.07 -0.52 16.45
CA ALA A 9 -2.26 0.89 16.09
C ALA A 9 -1.72 1.89 17.13
N GLU A 10 -1.87 1.60 18.43
CA GLU A 10 -1.32 2.42 19.52
C GLU A 10 0.21 2.32 19.61
N TYR A 11 0.76 1.11 19.51
CA TYR A 11 2.19 0.81 19.61
C TYR A 11 2.64 -0.10 18.46
N PRO A 12 2.87 0.46 17.25
CA PRO A 12 3.14 -0.37 16.09
C PRO A 12 4.47 -1.11 16.22
N THR A 13 4.46 -2.43 16.02
CA THR A 13 5.65 -3.28 16.23
C THR A 13 6.15 -3.99 14.99
N ARG A 14 5.26 -4.31 14.05
CA ARG A 14 5.58 -5.13 12.88
C ARG A 14 4.77 -4.68 11.66
N ARG A 15 5.27 -4.98 10.47
CA ARG A 15 4.54 -4.83 9.21
C ARG A 15 4.04 -6.19 8.77
N ILE A 16 2.73 -6.37 8.77
CA ILE A 16 2.10 -7.64 8.35
C ILE A 16 1.04 -7.45 7.27
N ASP A 17 0.75 -6.21 6.89
CA ASP A 17 -0.22 -5.87 5.85
C ASP A 17 0.52 -5.26 4.65
N TYR A 18 0.20 -5.75 3.45
CA TYR A 18 0.91 -5.42 2.22
C TYR A 18 -0.08 -5.26 1.06
N VAL A 19 0.23 -4.34 0.15
CA VAL A 19 -0.42 -4.22 -1.16
C VAL A 19 0.61 -4.63 -2.21
N PHE A 20 0.39 -5.77 -2.85
CA PHE A 20 1.20 -6.21 -3.98
C PHE A 20 0.52 -5.82 -5.29
N VAL A 21 1.32 -5.50 -6.30
CA VAL A 21 0.85 -5.12 -7.63
C VAL A 21 1.59 -5.93 -8.69
N THR A 22 0.98 -6.05 -9.87
CA THR A 22 1.64 -6.64 -11.05
C THR A 22 2.67 -5.65 -11.63
N PRO A 23 3.69 -6.12 -12.37
CA PRO A 23 4.78 -5.25 -12.86
C PRO A 23 4.37 -4.12 -13.81
N ASP A 24 3.20 -4.23 -14.43
CA ASP A 24 2.62 -3.23 -15.35
C ASP A 24 1.91 -2.08 -14.61
N MET A 25 1.69 -2.20 -13.30
CA MET A 25 1.17 -1.11 -12.48
C MET A 25 2.31 -0.26 -11.90
N ALA A 26 2.13 1.06 -11.87
CA ALA A 26 3.09 1.97 -11.25
C ALA A 26 2.61 2.44 -9.87
N VAL A 27 3.45 2.27 -8.84
CA VAL A 27 3.22 2.82 -7.50
C VAL A 27 3.66 4.28 -7.47
N ARG A 28 2.73 5.20 -7.23
CA ARG A 28 2.98 6.65 -7.14
C ARG A 28 3.24 7.11 -5.73
N GLY A 29 2.63 6.43 -4.76
CA GLY A 29 2.78 6.74 -3.34
C GLY A 29 2.35 5.55 -2.50
N ALA A 30 2.92 5.46 -1.30
CA ALA A 30 2.49 4.53 -0.27
C ALA A 30 2.68 5.18 1.10
N SER A 31 1.68 5.03 1.97
CA SER A 31 1.71 5.56 3.33
C SER A 31 0.97 4.65 4.30
N VAL A 32 1.30 4.81 5.58
CA VAL A 32 0.60 4.16 6.69
C VAL A 32 0.18 5.27 7.66
N PRO A 33 -1.02 5.87 7.48
CA PRO A 33 -1.45 6.96 8.34
C PRO A 33 -1.74 6.44 9.75
N ARG A 34 -1.36 7.23 10.77
CA ARG A 34 -1.66 6.92 12.17
C ARG A 34 -3.12 7.25 12.47
N THR A 35 -3.87 6.24 12.88
CA THR A 35 -5.28 6.32 13.28
C THR A 35 -5.58 5.20 14.26
N LEU A 36 -6.61 5.37 15.08
CA LEU A 36 -7.10 4.37 16.04
C LEU A 36 -8.45 3.77 15.63
N ALA A 37 -8.77 3.82 14.33
CA ALA A 37 -10.01 3.29 13.79
C ALA A 37 -10.05 1.75 13.73
N SER A 38 -8.92 1.08 13.96
CA SER A 38 -8.74 -0.38 14.00
C SER A 38 -7.52 -0.68 14.89
N ASP A 39 -7.36 -1.94 15.27
CA ASP A 39 -6.13 -2.49 15.88
C ASP A 39 -4.95 -2.57 14.89
N HIS A 40 -5.23 -2.51 13.59
CA HIS A 40 -4.25 -2.29 12.53
C HIS A 40 -4.24 -0.84 12.01
N LEU A 41 -3.07 -0.37 11.57
CA LEU A 41 -2.95 0.85 10.76
C LEU A 41 -3.19 0.50 9.28
N PRO A 42 -3.97 1.31 8.55
CA PRO A 42 -4.24 1.05 7.14
C PRO A 42 -2.98 1.26 6.29
N VAL A 43 -2.85 0.47 5.22
CA VAL A 43 -1.87 0.71 4.16
C VAL A 43 -2.61 1.40 3.01
N VAL A 44 -2.19 2.61 2.67
CA VAL A 44 -2.76 3.39 1.56
C VAL A 44 -1.72 3.47 0.44
N ALA A 45 -2.10 3.06 -0.77
CA ALA A 45 -1.24 3.11 -1.94
C ALA A 45 -1.94 3.83 -3.10
N ASP A 46 -1.23 4.79 -3.70
CA ASP A 46 -1.68 5.48 -4.91
C ASP A 46 -1.08 4.78 -6.12
N LEU A 47 -1.93 4.27 -7.02
CA LEU A 47 -1.52 3.43 -8.15
C LEU A 47 -1.93 4.07 -9.48
N SER A 48 -1.06 3.97 -10.49
CA SER A 48 -1.44 4.14 -11.89
C SER A 48 -1.57 2.77 -12.54
N VAL A 49 -2.69 2.55 -13.22
CA VAL A 49 -2.98 1.29 -13.91
C VAL A 49 -2.85 1.47 -15.42
N PRO A 50 -2.42 0.43 -16.16
CA PRO A 50 -2.41 0.47 -17.62
C PRO A 50 -3.81 0.77 -18.16
N THR A 51 -3.88 1.65 -19.15
CA THR A 51 -5.11 1.80 -19.94
C THR A 51 -5.22 0.64 -20.92
N ALA A 52 -6.44 0.21 -21.27
CA ALA A 52 -6.71 -0.94 -22.15
C ALA A 52 -5.87 -0.97 -23.46
N LYS A 53 -5.54 0.20 -24.05
CA LYS A 53 -4.73 0.27 -25.28
C LYS A 53 -3.26 -0.16 -25.12
N ALA A 54 -2.72 -0.17 -23.91
CA ALA A 54 -1.34 -0.60 -23.65
C ALA A 54 -1.21 -2.12 -23.45
N GLN A 55 -2.33 -2.84 -23.31
CA GLN A 55 -2.37 -4.29 -23.06
C GLN A 55 -2.59 -5.11 -24.34
N GLU A 56 -2.86 -4.47 -25.48
CA GLU A 56 -3.15 -5.13 -26.77
C GLU A 56 -1.92 -5.24 -27.70
N SER A 57 -0.76 -4.72 -27.29
CA SER A 57 0.50 -4.89 -28.03
C SER A 57 1.33 -5.99 -27.40
N ASN A 58 0.94 -7.25 -27.63
CA ASN A 58 1.80 -8.43 -27.46
C ASN A 58 1.44 -9.51 -28.48
#